data_AF-A0A946TLV5-F1
#
_entry.id   AF-A0A946TLV5-F1
#
_cell.length_a   1.000
_cell.length_b   1.000
_cell.length_c   1.000
_cell.angle_alpha   90.00
_cell.angle_beta   90.00
_cell.angle_gamma   90.00
#
_symmetry.space_group_name_H-M   'P 1'
#
loop_
_entity.id
_entity.type
_entity.pdbx_description
1 polymer ?
#
loop_
_entity_poly.entity_id
_entity_poly.type
_entity_poly.pdbx_seq_one_letter_code
_entity_poly.pdbx_strand_id
1 'polypeptide(L)'
;MKKRQSSQIRLLIQKVLSPLGMYSQEAEDLIFGTGLIESGYKYLRQWNNGVARSWFQIEPDTAFDIIVNYLAYRDTLKQTCAKISMVDLKYFSQSVSKEDIQNLLESNISYAIIMCRLKYRRIPKKLPNTIKDMSLYWKKYYNTELGKGNPSEFVSKYNNDKEMA
;
A
#
# COMPACT_ATOMS: atom_id res chain seq x y z
N MET A 1 -20.55 -2.72 14.54
CA MET A 1 -20.31 -2.83 13.07
C MET A 1 -18.83 -2.66 12.67
N LYS A 2 -18.03 -1.78 13.28
CA LYS A 2 -16.60 -1.54 12.92
C LYS A 2 -15.65 -2.74 13.09
N LYS A 3 -15.78 -3.53 14.19
CA LYS A 3 -15.03 -4.78 14.46
C LYS A 3 -14.98 -5.78 13.28
N ARG A 4 -16.04 -5.84 12.47
CA ARG A 4 -16.15 -6.75 11.32
C ARG A 4 -15.47 -6.22 10.05
N GLN A 5 -15.25 -4.90 9.94
CA GLN A 5 -14.63 -4.27 8.78
C GLN A 5 -13.10 -4.23 8.90
N SER A 6 -12.54 -3.88 10.07
CA SER A 6 -11.08 -3.90 10.29
C SER A 6 -10.51 -5.31 10.09
N SER A 7 -11.26 -6.34 10.47
CA SER A 7 -10.93 -7.74 10.19
C SER A 7 -10.98 -8.09 8.70
N GLN A 8 -11.97 -7.61 7.94
CA GLN A 8 -12.06 -7.86 6.49
C GLN A 8 -10.91 -7.24 5.70
N ILE A 9 -10.51 -6.01 6.03
CA ILE A 9 -9.38 -5.32 5.37
C ILE A 9 -8.07 -6.07 5.64
N ARG A 10 -7.82 -6.45 6.90
CA ARG A 10 -6.64 -7.24 7.28
C ARG A 10 -6.60 -8.59 6.59
N LEU A 11 -7.73 -9.30 6.55
CA LEU A 11 -7.86 -10.57 5.81
C LEU A 11 -7.55 -10.38 4.31
N LEU A 12 -7.98 -9.27 3.71
CA LEU A 12 -7.67 -8.98 2.31
C LEU A 12 -6.17 -8.70 2.11
N ILE A 13 -5.56 -7.90 2.99
CA ILE A 13 -4.10 -7.68 2.97
C ILE A 13 -3.37 -9.02 3.08
N GLN A 14 -3.71 -9.86 4.06
CA GLN A 14 -3.12 -11.19 4.23
C GLN A 14 -3.30 -12.07 2.98
N LYS A 15 -4.50 -12.09 2.38
CA LYS A 15 -4.80 -12.84 1.15
C LYS A 15 -3.94 -12.42 -0.03
N VAL A 16 -3.59 -11.13 -0.13
CA VAL A 16 -2.72 -10.61 -1.20
C VAL A 16 -1.25 -10.88 -0.88
N LEU A 17 -0.81 -10.66 0.35
CA LEU A 17 0.61 -10.75 0.72
C LEU A 17 1.14 -12.18 0.86
N SER A 18 0.30 -13.12 1.28
CA SER A 18 0.72 -14.50 1.51
C SER A 18 1.23 -15.18 0.22
N PRO A 19 0.47 -15.20 -0.90
CA PRO A 19 0.96 -15.75 -2.16
C PRO A 19 2.09 -14.93 -2.81
N LEU A 20 2.29 -13.65 -2.44
CA LEU A 20 3.50 -12.90 -2.84
C LEU A 20 4.77 -13.37 -2.11
N GLY A 21 4.66 -14.17 -1.05
CA GLY A 21 5.78 -14.48 -0.16
C GLY A 21 6.28 -13.25 0.61
N MET A 22 5.40 -12.25 0.85
CA MET A 22 5.75 -10.97 1.48
C MET A 22 4.94 -10.66 2.74
N TYR A 23 4.23 -11.66 3.27
CA TYR A 23 3.46 -11.57 4.50
C TYR A 23 4.36 -11.72 5.74
N SER A 24 4.11 -10.84 6.71
CA SER A 24 4.43 -10.99 8.13
C SER A 24 3.41 -10.15 8.91
N GLN A 25 3.30 -10.36 10.23
CA GLN A 25 2.39 -9.54 11.05
C GLN A 25 2.74 -8.05 10.93
N GLU A 26 4.04 -7.71 10.93
CA GLU A 26 4.52 -6.33 10.78
C GLU A 26 4.20 -5.74 9.40
N ALA A 27 4.25 -6.56 8.34
CA ALA A 27 3.89 -6.11 7.00
C ALA A 27 2.39 -5.81 6.89
N GLU A 28 1.55 -6.68 7.48
CA GLU A 28 0.11 -6.46 7.57
C GLU A 28 -0.20 -5.19 8.37
N ASP A 29 0.38 -5.06 9.57
CA ASP A 29 0.15 -3.93 10.47
C ASP A 29 0.55 -2.60 9.84
N LEU A 30 1.69 -2.55 9.15
CA LEU A 30 2.19 -1.35 8.48
C LEU A 30 1.31 -0.95 7.28
N ILE A 31 0.89 -1.90 6.44
CA ILE A 31 -0.01 -1.62 5.32
C ILE A 31 -1.37 -1.19 5.85
N PHE A 32 -1.87 -1.86 6.88
CA PHE A 32 -3.13 -1.51 7.51
C PHE A 32 -3.10 -0.06 8.02
N GLY A 33 -2.07 0.30 8.78
CA GLY A 33 -1.86 1.66 9.28
C GLY A 33 -1.68 2.70 8.19
N THR A 34 -1.03 2.33 7.07
CA THR A 34 -0.89 3.21 5.91
C THR A 34 -2.25 3.59 5.33
N GLY A 35 -3.17 2.63 5.14
CA GLY A 35 -4.52 2.96 4.66
C GLY A 35 -5.34 3.80 5.66
N LEU A 36 -5.13 3.62 6.97
CA LEU A 36 -5.76 4.44 8.00
C LEU A 36 -5.32 5.91 7.90
N ILE A 37 -4.02 6.17 7.81
CA ILE A 37 -3.52 7.55 7.79
C ILE A 37 -3.81 8.26 6.48
N GLU A 38 -3.63 7.56 5.34
CA GLU A 38 -3.71 8.15 4.00
C GLU A 38 -5.14 8.47 3.57
N SER A 39 -6.11 7.59 3.84
CA SER A 39 -7.50 7.83 3.45
C SER A 39 -8.54 7.45 4.50
N GLY A 40 -8.11 6.87 5.62
CA GLY A 40 -9.01 6.30 6.62
C GLY A 40 -9.85 5.14 6.09
N TYR A 41 -9.41 4.49 5.00
CA TYR A 41 -10.22 3.54 4.21
C TYR A 41 -11.54 4.10 3.69
N LYS A 42 -11.66 5.43 3.55
CA LYS A 42 -12.89 6.11 3.10
C LYS A 42 -12.77 6.65 1.69
N TYR A 43 -11.59 7.13 1.31
CA TYR A 43 -11.37 7.80 0.03
C TYR A 43 -10.48 6.98 -0.89
N LEU A 44 -10.82 6.95 -2.18
CA LEU A 44 -10.03 6.34 -3.25
C LEU A 44 -9.27 7.36 -4.10
N ARG A 45 -9.62 8.64 -4.01
CA ARG A 45 -8.97 9.74 -4.73
C ARG A 45 -8.53 10.81 -3.75
N GLN A 46 -7.38 11.41 -4.03
CA GLN A 46 -6.89 12.56 -3.29
C GLN A 46 -7.81 13.78 -3.46
N TRP A 47 -7.86 14.65 -2.46
CA TRP A 47 -8.53 15.94 -2.57
C TRP A 47 -7.80 16.88 -3.56
N ASN A 48 -8.52 17.88 -4.09
CA ASN A 48 -8.01 18.89 -5.03
C ASN A 48 -7.46 18.34 -6.36
N ASN A 49 -8.13 17.33 -6.96
CA ASN A 49 -7.71 16.70 -8.22
C ASN A 49 -6.28 16.12 -8.21
N GLY A 50 -5.74 15.76 -7.04
CA GLY A 50 -4.46 15.07 -6.93
C GLY A 50 -4.48 13.71 -7.65
N VAL A 51 -3.32 13.28 -8.13
CA VAL A 51 -3.18 12.03 -8.92
C VAL A 51 -3.10 10.77 -8.05
N ALA A 52 -2.93 10.90 -6.73
CA ALA A 52 -2.86 9.74 -5.85
C ALA A 52 -4.20 8.98 -5.80
N ARG A 53 -4.10 7.64 -5.76
CA ARG A 53 -5.23 6.71 -5.84
C ARG A 53 -5.20 5.66 -4.74
N SER A 54 -6.32 4.97 -4.57
CA SER A 54 -6.58 3.92 -3.58
C SER A 54 -6.62 4.41 -2.13
N TRP A 55 -6.87 3.49 -1.20
CA TRP A 55 -6.78 3.76 0.22
C TRP A 55 -5.38 4.17 0.68
N PHE A 56 -4.35 3.80 -0.07
CA PHE A 56 -2.96 4.05 0.28
C PHE A 56 -2.38 5.31 -0.39
N GLN A 57 -3.23 6.10 -1.09
CA GLN A 57 -2.85 7.34 -1.77
C GLN A 57 -1.52 7.22 -2.54
N ILE A 58 -1.45 6.24 -3.43
CA ILE A 58 -0.27 5.99 -4.27
C ILE A 58 -0.38 6.83 -5.54
N GLU A 59 0.64 7.62 -5.83
CA GLU A 59 0.75 8.31 -7.12
C GLU A 59 1.16 7.33 -8.24
N PRO A 60 0.60 7.47 -9.46
CA PRO A 60 0.94 6.61 -10.59
C PRO A 60 2.45 6.57 -10.90
N ASP A 61 3.16 7.68 -10.70
CA ASP A 61 4.61 7.77 -10.91
C ASP A 61 5.40 6.88 -9.95
N THR A 62 4.95 6.79 -8.69
CA THR A 62 5.56 5.89 -7.71
C THR A 62 5.35 4.42 -8.09
N ALA A 63 4.16 4.07 -8.54
CA ALA A 63 3.87 2.70 -8.98
C ALA A 63 4.62 2.36 -10.29
N PHE A 64 4.71 3.30 -11.23
CA PHE A 64 5.50 3.14 -12.44
C PHE A 64 6.98 2.91 -12.13
N ASP A 65 7.56 3.70 -11.22
CA ASP A 65 8.94 3.51 -10.73
C ASP A 65 9.18 2.11 -10.13
N ILE A 66 8.23 1.59 -9.34
CA ILE A 66 8.29 0.20 -8.84
C ILE A 66 8.33 -0.79 -10.00
N ILE A 67 7.51 -0.59 -11.04
CA ILE A 67 7.45 -1.49 -12.18
C ILE A 67 8.78 -1.49 -12.94
N VAL A 68 9.29 -0.32 -13.31
CA VAL A 68 10.46 -0.20 -14.19
C VAL A 68 11.78 -0.44 -13.47
N ASN A 69 11.91 -0.05 -12.20
CA ASN A 69 13.18 -0.12 -11.47
C ASN A 69 13.26 -1.29 -10.48
N TYR A 70 12.14 -1.95 -10.17
CA TYR A 70 12.14 -3.10 -9.25
C TYR A 70 11.61 -4.38 -9.88
N LEU A 71 10.41 -4.35 -10.47
CA LEU A 71 9.79 -5.56 -11.05
C LEU A 71 10.37 -5.95 -12.40
N ALA A 72 10.94 -5.00 -13.16
CA ALA A 72 11.58 -5.28 -14.45
C ALA A 72 12.61 -6.41 -14.37
N TYR A 73 13.32 -6.53 -13.24
CA TYR A 73 14.37 -7.51 -13.00
C TYR A 73 13.91 -8.75 -12.20
N ARG A 74 12.59 -8.95 -12.02
CA ARG A 74 12.02 -9.97 -11.14
C ARG A 74 10.80 -10.65 -11.77
N ASP A 75 11.03 -11.42 -12.83
CA ASP A 75 9.93 -11.99 -13.64
C ASP A 75 8.99 -12.89 -12.85
N THR A 76 9.49 -13.76 -11.98
CA THR A 76 8.64 -14.60 -11.13
C THR A 76 7.75 -13.75 -10.22
N LEU A 77 8.28 -12.66 -9.65
CA LEU A 77 7.50 -11.76 -8.81
C LEU A 77 6.45 -11.01 -9.64
N LYS A 78 6.83 -10.53 -10.83
CA LYS A 78 5.94 -9.85 -11.79
C LYS A 78 4.74 -10.72 -12.18
N GLN A 79 5.00 -11.99 -12.53
CA GLN A 79 3.96 -12.98 -12.83
C GLN A 79 3.05 -13.23 -11.62
N THR A 80 3.64 -13.32 -10.43
CA THR A 80 2.89 -13.49 -9.18
C THR A 80 1.98 -12.29 -8.90
N CYS A 81 2.48 -11.07 -9.08
CA CYS A 81 1.69 -9.84 -8.95
C CYS A 81 0.51 -9.85 -9.92
N ALA A 82 0.75 -10.09 -11.21
CA ALA A 82 -0.29 -10.15 -12.25
C ALA A 82 -1.40 -11.17 -11.91
N LYS A 83 -1.00 -12.38 -11.51
CA LYS A 83 -1.91 -13.44 -11.08
C LYS A 83 -2.78 -13.04 -9.89
N ILE A 84 -2.18 -12.46 -8.84
CA ILE A 84 -2.89 -12.09 -7.61
C ILE A 84 -3.86 -10.94 -7.85
N SER A 85 -3.48 -9.95 -8.66
CA SER A 85 -4.38 -8.85 -9.01
C SER A 85 -5.34 -9.19 -10.15
N MET A 86 -5.28 -10.39 -10.73
CA MET A 86 -6.12 -10.83 -11.85
C MET A 86 -6.06 -9.87 -13.05
N VAL A 87 -4.85 -9.43 -13.41
CA VAL A 87 -4.63 -8.58 -14.58
C VAL A 87 -3.58 -9.20 -15.49
N ASP A 88 -3.57 -8.76 -16.74
CA ASP A 88 -2.54 -9.16 -17.69
C ASP A 88 -1.13 -8.74 -17.23
N LEU A 89 -0.13 -9.56 -17.56
CA LEU A 89 1.27 -9.30 -17.22
C LEU A 89 1.77 -7.93 -17.71
N LYS A 90 1.22 -7.41 -18.81
CA LYS A 90 1.60 -6.11 -19.38
C LYS A 90 1.45 -4.96 -18.37
N TYR A 91 0.52 -5.06 -17.43
CA TYR A 91 0.28 -4.03 -16.40
C TYR A 91 1.35 -3.98 -15.29
N PHE A 92 2.30 -4.92 -15.32
CA PHE A 92 3.53 -4.91 -14.50
C PHE A 92 4.79 -4.89 -15.36
N SER A 93 4.68 -4.42 -16.61
CA SER A 93 5.80 -4.31 -17.55
C SER A 93 6.08 -2.84 -17.90
N GLN A 94 7.24 -2.57 -18.50
CA GLN A 94 7.66 -1.21 -18.83
C GLN A 94 6.77 -0.51 -19.87
N SER A 95 5.94 -1.26 -20.60
CA SER A 95 5.03 -0.71 -21.60
C SER A 95 3.69 -0.21 -21.03
N VAL A 96 3.44 -0.39 -19.73
CA VAL A 96 2.20 0.07 -19.11
C VAL A 96 2.14 1.61 -19.11
N SER A 97 0.97 2.17 -19.41
CA SER A 97 0.77 3.61 -19.32
C SER A 97 0.53 4.05 -17.86
N LYS A 98 0.87 5.30 -17.53
CA LYS A 98 0.54 5.88 -16.21
C LYS A 98 -0.96 5.99 -15.98
N GLU A 99 -1.74 6.16 -17.05
CA GLU A 99 -3.21 6.17 -16.99
C GLU A 99 -3.76 4.79 -16.60
N ASP A 100 -3.26 3.71 -17.20
CA ASP A 100 -3.61 2.34 -16.82
C ASP A 100 -3.26 2.07 -15.36
N ILE A 101 -2.06 2.47 -14.91
CA ILE A 101 -1.65 2.36 -13.51
C ILE A 101 -2.62 3.13 -12.60
N GLN A 102 -2.97 4.37 -12.96
CA GLN A 102 -3.89 5.19 -12.18
C GLN A 102 -5.26 4.50 -12.05
N ASN A 103 -5.79 3.99 -13.15
CA ASN A 103 -7.07 3.29 -13.19
C ASN A 103 -7.03 2.00 -12.35
N LEU A 104 -5.93 1.24 -12.42
CA LEU A 104 -5.75 0.02 -11.62
C LEU A 104 -5.56 0.31 -10.13
N LEU A 105 -4.79 1.34 -9.76
CA LEU A 105 -4.67 1.76 -8.36
C LEU A 105 -6.04 2.15 -7.79
N GLU A 106 -6.90 2.80 -8.59
CA GLU A 106 -8.24 3.20 -8.15
C GLU A 106 -9.22 2.03 -8.04
N SER A 107 -9.24 1.15 -9.04
CA SER A 107 -10.30 0.14 -9.22
C SER A 107 -9.93 -1.25 -8.73
N ASN A 108 -8.64 -1.57 -8.60
CA ASN A 108 -8.15 -2.90 -8.24
C ASN A 108 -7.41 -2.88 -6.90
N ILE A 109 -8.14 -3.25 -5.85
CA ILE A 109 -7.64 -3.27 -4.47
C ILE A 109 -6.43 -4.16 -4.27
N SER A 110 -6.36 -5.32 -4.95
CA SER A 110 -5.21 -6.21 -4.88
C SER A 110 -3.98 -5.56 -5.50
N TYR A 111 -4.14 -4.86 -6.64
CA TYR A 111 -3.08 -4.08 -7.26
C TYR A 111 -2.57 -2.98 -6.33
N ALA A 112 -3.47 -2.24 -5.68
CA ALA A 112 -3.11 -1.21 -4.72
C ALA A 112 -2.35 -1.76 -3.50
N ILE A 113 -2.78 -2.90 -2.93
CA ILE A 113 -2.08 -3.56 -1.82
C ILE A 113 -0.68 -4.02 -2.25
N ILE A 114 -0.55 -4.61 -3.44
CA ILE A 114 0.74 -5.01 -4.03
C ILE A 114 1.67 -3.80 -4.11
N MET A 115 1.22 -2.69 -4.70
CA MET A 115 2.05 -1.50 -4.88
C MET A 115 2.44 -0.85 -3.55
N CYS A 116 1.53 -0.79 -2.58
CA CYS A 116 1.83 -0.34 -1.22
C CYS A 116 2.93 -1.21 -0.58
N ARG A 117 2.79 -2.54 -0.67
CA ARG A 117 3.80 -3.46 -0.13
C ARG A 117 5.15 -3.29 -0.81
N LEU A 118 5.17 -3.22 -2.13
CA LEU A 118 6.40 -3.12 -2.91
C LEU A 118 7.12 -1.79 -2.65
N LYS A 119 6.40 -0.69 -2.45
CA LYS A 119 6.98 0.59 -2.02
C LYS A 119 7.81 0.41 -0.74
N TYR A 120 7.26 -0.25 0.28
CA TYR A 120 8.00 -0.53 1.51
C TYR A 120 9.08 -1.61 1.34
N ARG A 121 8.82 -2.66 0.55
CA ARG A 121 9.72 -3.82 0.41
C ARG A 121 11.07 -3.46 -0.21
N ARG A 122 11.10 -2.40 -1.02
CA ARG A 122 12.33 -1.85 -1.64
C ARG A 122 13.29 -1.21 -0.64
N ILE A 123 12.83 -0.92 0.58
CA ILE A 123 13.65 -0.30 1.63
C ILE A 123 14.39 -1.42 2.37
N PRO A 124 15.74 -1.41 2.40
CA PRO A 124 16.55 -2.45 3.04
C PRO A 124 16.63 -2.22 4.56
N LYS A 125 15.49 -2.07 5.23
CA LYS A 125 15.37 -1.87 6.68
C LYS A 125 14.35 -2.84 7.26
N LYS A 126 14.57 -3.24 8.51
CA LYS A 126 13.63 -4.09 9.24
C LYS A 126 12.30 -3.37 9.36
N LEU A 127 11.20 -4.12 9.21
CA LEU A 127 9.88 -3.57 9.44
C LEU A 127 9.69 -3.24 10.92
N PRO A 128 9.04 -2.11 11.23
CA PRO A 128 8.69 -1.74 12.59
C PRO A 128 7.66 -2.71 13.18
N ASN A 129 7.74 -2.95 14.49
CA ASN A 129 6.82 -3.83 15.23
C ASN A 129 6.01 -3.09 16.31
N THR A 130 6.22 -1.78 16.49
CA THR A 130 5.40 -0.93 17.36
C THR A 130 4.67 0.13 16.55
N ILE A 131 3.52 0.61 17.06
CA ILE A 131 2.73 1.66 16.38
C ILE A 131 3.54 2.95 16.23
N LYS A 132 4.35 3.28 17.24
CA LYS A 132 5.24 4.45 17.20
C LYS A 132 6.31 4.30 16.12
N ASP A 133 6.95 3.15 16.01
CA ASP A 133 7.96 2.94 14.97
C ASP A 133 7.33 2.86 13.58
N MET A 134 6.10 2.33 13.47
CA MET A 134 5.32 2.35 12.22
C MET A 134 5.05 3.78 11.74
N SER A 135 4.67 4.69 12.65
CA SER A 135 4.39 6.08 12.26
C SER A 135 5.63 6.80 11.76
N LEU A 136 6.78 6.58 12.41
CA LEU A 136 8.06 7.13 11.99
C LEU A 136 8.54 6.53 10.65
N TYR A 137 8.35 5.23 10.47
CA TYR A 137 8.70 4.52 9.24
C TYR A 137 7.85 4.99 8.05
N TRP A 138 6.53 5.10 8.24
CA TRP A 138 5.61 5.66 7.25
C TRP A 138 6.00 7.11 6.92
N LYS A 139 6.25 7.94 7.92
CA LYS A 139 6.63 9.34 7.72
C LYS A 139 7.88 9.46 6.86
N LYS A 140 8.91 8.70 7.20
CA LYS A 140 10.21 8.76 6.52
C LYS A 140 10.15 8.23 5.09
N TYR A 141 9.49 7.09 4.88
CA TYR A 141 9.63 6.33 3.64
C TYR A 141 8.40 6.31 2.73
N TYR A 142 7.24 6.71 3.24
CA TYR A 142 5.99 6.69 2.48
C TYR A 142 5.46 8.10 2.21
N ASN A 143 5.30 8.90 3.26
CA ASN A 143 4.86 10.31 3.16
C ASN A 143 6.00 11.25 2.74
N THR A 144 7.24 10.86 3.01
CA THR A 144 8.49 11.66 2.90
C THR A 144 8.62 12.73 3.99
N GLU A 145 9.86 13.15 4.26
CA GLU A 145 10.17 14.19 5.27
C GLU A 145 9.48 15.52 4.94
N LEU A 146 9.41 15.88 3.65
CA LEU A 146 8.74 17.09 3.15
C LEU A 146 7.21 16.95 3.06
N GLY A 147 6.68 15.74 3.17
CA GLY A 147 5.24 15.51 3.17
C GLY A 147 4.56 16.18 4.36
N LYS A 148 3.26 16.49 4.25
CA LYS A 148 2.51 17.17 5.32
C LYS A 148 2.05 16.24 6.45
N GLY A 149 2.29 14.93 6.32
CA GLY A 149 1.81 13.92 7.25
C GLY A 149 2.44 14.02 8.64
N ASN A 150 1.66 13.76 9.69
CA ASN A 150 2.10 13.84 11.08
C ASN A 150 2.14 12.43 11.74
N PRO A 151 3.29 11.97 12.28
CA PRO A 151 3.39 10.71 13.00
C PRO A 151 2.40 10.55 14.17
N SER A 152 2.08 11.63 14.87
CA SER A 152 1.11 11.60 15.98
C SER A 152 -0.31 11.32 15.50
N GLU A 153 -0.68 11.82 14.32
CA GLU A 153 -1.99 11.53 13.70
C GLU A 153 -2.09 10.06 13.30
N PHE A 154 -1.00 9.47 12.77
CA PHE A 154 -0.93 8.04 12.49
C PHE A 154 -1.22 7.22 13.74
N VAL A 155 -0.53 7.49 14.85
CA VAL A 155 -0.70 6.77 16.13
C VAL A 155 -2.14 6.90 16.62
N SER A 156 -2.71 8.12 16.59
CA SER A 156 -4.09 8.39 16.99
C SER A 156 -5.10 7.57 16.16
N LYS A 157 -4.99 7.61 14.83
CA LYS A 157 -5.88 6.84 13.95
C LYS A 157 -5.78 5.34 14.18
N TYR A 158 -4.57 4.83 14.42
CA TYR A 158 -4.35 3.41 14.69
C TYR A 158 -4.95 2.97 16.02
N ASN A 159 -4.74 3.74 17.09
CA ASN A 159 -5.27 3.42 18.42
C ASN A 159 -6.80 3.51 18.45
N ASN A 160 -7.38 4.52 17.80
CA ASN A 160 -8.83 4.65 17.69
C ASN A 160 -9.48 3.44 17.00
N ASP A 161 -8.80 2.80 16.04
CA ASP A 161 -9.28 1.56 15.44
C ASP A 161 -9.17 0.36 16.41
N LYS A 162 -8.08 0.28 17.20
CA LYS A 162 -7.89 -0.77 18.22
C LYS A 162 -8.89 -0.68 19.36
N GLU A 163 -9.20 0.51 19.87
CA GLU A 163 -10.15 0.71 20.98
C GLU A 163 -11.60 0.40 20.56
N MET A 164 -11.87 0.41 19.25
CA MET A 164 -13.17 0.04 18.69
C MET A 164 -13.27 -1.43 18.24
N ALA A 165 -12.23 -2.23 18.47
CA ALA A 165 -12.12 -3.65 18.08
C ALA A 165 -12.42 -4.60 19.25
#